data_AF-A0A1I4KPZ5-F1
#
_entry.id   AF-A0A1I4KPZ5-F1
#
_cell.length_a   1.000
_cell.length_b   1.000
_cell.length_c   1.000
_cell.angle_alpha   90.00
_cell.angle_beta   90.00
_cell.angle_gamma   90.00
#
_symmetry.space_group_name_H-M   'P 1'
#
loop_
_entity.id
_entity.type
_entity.pdbx_description
1 polymer ?
#
loop_
_entity_poly.entity_id
_entity_poly.type
_entity_poly.pdbx_seq_one_letter_code
_entity_poly.pdbx_strand_id
1 'polypeptide(L)'
;MTYSKYSILKLVSIIGLTFLVSGCNMFTPLKKPEIGPAGSPVETKPNPPISQRFESPPKELYDLEAAAGVIFQGINKKDWVQAERGIATLQTLWPKIRDLTGNKKGIKDADEALATLETDINKQSNSASYESLIKFMASISDVGKSYKLSPLSDIVAIGNTIRNVSFYVQEKNWDKAKAKTKELEGAWGQAKPSMEKVGILGEITKTHSAVKQLKDAVEAENKGAAEEQIANINESMGFIREYYHGK
;
A
#
# COMPACT_ATOMS: atom_id res chain seq x y z
N MET A 1 -63.97 27.70 -27.74
CA MET A 1 -62.99 28.57 -27.05
C MET A 1 -62.86 28.10 -25.60
N THR A 2 -61.86 27.25 -25.33
CA THR A 2 -60.59 27.60 -24.63
C THR A 2 -60.71 27.75 -23.12
N TYR A 3 -61.18 26.73 -22.41
CA TYR A 3 -61.18 26.72 -20.93
C TYR A 3 -60.73 25.39 -20.27
N SER A 4 -59.96 24.54 -20.96
CA SER A 4 -59.54 23.24 -20.38
C SER A 4 -58.02 23.03 -20.29
N LYS A 5 -57.20 23.69 -21.12
CA LYS A 5 -55.74 23.46 -21.12
C LYS A 5 -54.96 24.31 -20.09
N TYR A 6 -55.46 25.47 -19.68
CA TYR A 6 -54.76 26.36 -18.73
C TYR A 6 -54.84 25.89 -17.27
N SER A 7 -55.87 25.12 -16.90
CA SER A 7 -56.02 24.64 -15.51
C SER A 7 -55.12 23.44 -15.21
N ILE A 8 -54.90 22.56 -16.20
CA ILE A 8 -54.02 21.39 -16.06
C ILE A 8 -52.55 21.83 -16.04
N LEU A 9 -52.16 22.80 -16.89
CA LEU A 9 -50.79 23.33 -16.88
C LEU A 9 -50.43 24.01 -15.55
N LYS A 10 -51.38 24.77 -14.96
CA LYS A 10 -51.19 25.39 -13.64
C LYS A 10 -51.10 24.36 -12.51
N LEU A 11 -51.86 23.27 -12.58
CA LEU A 11 -51.81 22.20 -11.59
C LEU A 11 -50.46 21.46 -11.62
N VAL A 12 -49.94 21.18 -12.82
CA VAL A 12 -48.63 20.52 -13.01
C VAL A 12 -47.47 21.42 -12.56
N SER A 13 -47.54 22.74 -12.81
CA SER A 13 -46.55 23.69 -12.31
C SER A 13 -46.56 23.86 -10.79
N ILE A 14 -47.72 23.77 -10.13
CA ILE A 14 -47.81 23.84 -8.66
C ILE A 14 -47.26 22.56 -8.02
N ILE A 15 -47.56 21.38 -8.59
CA ILE A 15 -47.05 20.09 -8.07
C ILE A 15 -45.53 19.97 -8.25
N GLY A 16 -44.99 20.46 -9.38
CA GLY A 16 -43.54 20.49 -9.63
C GLY A 16 -42.77 21.43 -8.70
N LEU A 17 -43.39 22.55 -8.29
CA LEU A 17 -42.75 23.50 -7.37
C LEU A 17 -42.76 23.01 -5.91
N THR A 18 -43.78 22.25 -5.49
CA THR A 18 -43.82 21.64 -4.14
C THR A 18 -42.79 20.53 -3.92
N PHE A 19 -42.37 19.82 -4.97
CA PHE A 19 -41.32 18.80 -4.85
C PHE A 19 -39.90 19.37 -4.72
N LEU A 20 -39.68 20.64 -5.08
CA LEU A 20 -38.37 21.30 -5.00
C LEU A 20 -38.09 21.99 -3.65
N VAL A 21 -39.08 22.08 -2.76
CA VAL A 21 -38.94 22.82 -1.47
C VAL A 21 -39.00 21.90 -0.24
N SER A 22 -39.16 20.59 -0.41
CA SER A 22 -39.16 19.62 0.71
C SER A 22 -37.82 18.92 0.96
N GLY A 23 -36.73 19.41 0.37
CA GLY A 23 -35.41 18.79 0.44
C GLY A 23 -34.35 19.62 1.15
N CYS A 24 -34.62 20.20 2.32
CA CYS A 24 -33.60 20.80 3.19
C CYS A 24 -34.18 21.09 4.58
N ASN A 25 -34.42 20.05 5.40
CA ASN A 25 -34.56 20.18 6.85
C ASN A 25 -34.58 18.79 7.51
N MET A 26 -33.46 18.07 7.43
CA MET A 26 -33.22 16.92 8.32
C MET A 26 -31.72 16.61 8.37
N PHE A 27 -30.95 17.57 8.88
CA PHE A 27 -29.60 17.31 9.41
C PHE A 27 -29.36 18.23 10.61
N THR A 28 -30.16 18.06 11.67
CA THR A 28 -29.59 18.26 13.00
C THR A 28 -28.74 17.04 13.31
N PRO A 29 -27.43 17.17 13.57
CA PRO A 29 -26.63 16.05 14.03
C PRO A 29 -27.27 15.52 15.31
N LEU A 30 -27.53 14.21 15.35
CA LEU A 30 -28.00 13.56 16.57
C LEU A 30 -27.00 13.87 17.68
N LYS A 31 -27.43 14.55 18.75
CA LYS A 31 -26.57 14.73 19.93
C LYS A 31 -26.19 13.35 20.43
N LYS A 32 -24.89 13.06 20.44
CA LYS A 32 -24.32 11.83 20.99
C LYS A 32 -24.85 11.68 22.43
N PRO A 33 -25.35 10.51 22.84
CA PRO A 33 -25.69 10.29 24.25
C PRO A 33 -24.41 10.46 25.06
N GLU A 34 -24.42 11.42 25.98
CA GLU A 34 -23.43 11.47 27.03
C GLU A 34 -23.73 10.31 27.98
N ILE A 35 -22.70 9.49 28.23
CA ILE A 35 -22.60 8.46 29.27
C ILE A 35 -23.14 7.06 28.89
N GLY A 36 -22.20 6.20 28.48
CA GLY A 36 -22.22 4.75 28.68
C GLY A 36 -20.95 4.34 29.45
N PRO A 37 -20.89 3.15 30.07
CA PRO A 37 -19.96 2.82 31.17
C PRO A 37 -18.56 2.41 30.69
N ALA A 38 -17.99 3.15 29.74
CA ALA A 38 -16.62 2.97 29.28
C ALA A 38 -15.83 4.25 29.55
N GLY A 39 -14.60 4.09 30.06
CA GLY A 39 -13.78 5.13 30.67
C GLY A 39 -13.54 6.38 29.83
N SER A 40 -12.92 7.36 30.49
CA SER A 40 -12.59 8.69 29.98
C SER A 40 -12.32 8.72 28.46
N PRO A 41 -12.93 9.65 27.70
CA PRO A 41 -12.73 9.72 26.27
C PRO A 41 -11.24 9.80 25.99
N VAL A 42 -10.73 8.83 25.24
CA VAL A 42 -9.38 8.88 24.69
C VAL A 42 -9.24 10.25 24.04
N GLU A 43 -8.29 11.06 24.51
CA GLU A 43 -7.92 12.33 23.88
C GLU A 43 -7.49 12.03 22.43
N THR A 44 -8.46 12.04 21.51
CA THR A 44 -8.17 11.94 20.09
C THR A 44 -7.53 13.25 19.72
N LYS A 45 -6.21 13.22 19.47
CA LYS A 45 -5.48 14.35 18.88
C LYS A 45 -6.33 14.96 17.75
N PRO A 46 -6.47 16.29 17.69
CA PRO A 46 -7.25 16.94 16.65
C PRO A 46 -6.84 16.41 15.28
N ASN A 47 -7.81 16.09 14.42
CA ASN A 47 -7.47 15.67 13.07
C ASN A 47 -6.64 16.80 12.41
N PRO A 48 -5.49 16.49 11.80
CA PRO A 48 -4.59 17.50 11.28
C PRO A 48 -5.29 18.43 10.28
N PRO A 49 -4.77 19.67 10.09
CA PRO A 49 -5.28 20.62 9.11
C PRO A 49 -5.53 19.95 7.75
N ILE A 50 -6.58 20.38 7.05
CA ILE A 50 -6.98 19.84 5.74
C ILE A 50 -5.76 19.73 4.81
N SER A 51 -4.92 20.77 4.71
CA SER A 51 -3.69 20.77 3.90
C SER A 51 -2.72 19.62 4.19
N GLN A 52 -2.59 19.19 5.45
CA GLN A 52 -1.73 18.06 5.85
C GLN A 52 -2.40 16.70 5.58
N ARG A 53 -3.71 16.66 5.31
CA ARG A 53 -4.41 15.42 4.92
C ARG A 53 -4.25 15.10 3.43
N PHE A 54 -3.85 16.07 2.62
CA PHE A 54 -3.67 15.93 1.16
C PHE A 54 -2.20 16.03 0.75
N GLU A 55 -1.27 15.95 1.69
CA GLU A 55 0.16 15.90 1.36
C GLU A 55 0.45 14.60 0.58
N SER A 56 0.97 14.74 -0.64
CA SER A 56 1.46 13.62 -1.43
C SER A 56 2.86 13.22 -0.94
N PRO A 57 3.20 11.92 -0.95
CA PRO A 57 4.56 11.50 -0.65
C PRO A 57 5.55 12.05 -1.70
N PRO A 58 6.81 12.33 -1.31
CA PRO A 58 7.91 12.45 -2.25
C PRO A 58 7.94 11.23 -3.18
N LYS A 59 8.13 11.48 -4.47
CA LYS A 59 8.08 10.44 -5.51
C LYS A 59 9.17 9.40 -5.31
N GLU A 60 10.30 9.85 -4.79
CA GLU A 60 11.48 9.07 -4.48
C GLU A 60 11.20 7.96 -3.45
N LEU A 61 10.13 8.08 -2.64
CA LEU A 61 9.70 6.96 -1.77
C LEU A 61 9.24 5.73 -2.55
N TYR A 62 8.69 5.91 -3.76
CA TYR A 62 8.36 4.79 -4.64
C TYR A 62 9.62 4.16 -5.26
N ASP A 63 10.67 4.94 -5.50
CA ASP A 63 11.94 4.43 -6.05
C ASP A 63 12.65 3.47 -5.10
N LEU A 64 12.46 3.64 -3.78
CA LEU A 64 12.99 2.73 -2.76
C LEU A 64 12.47 1.30 -2.94
N GLU A 65 11.22 1.13 -3.38
CA GLU A 65 10.64 -0.20 -3.62
C GLU A 65 11.30 -0.89 -4.82
N ALA A 66 11.65 -0.14 -5.86
CA ALA A 66 12.40 -0.66 -7.00
C ALA A 66 13.81 -1.11 -6.58
N ALA A 67 14.52 -0.25 -5.84
CA ALA A 67 15.85 -0.57 -5.33
C ALA A 67 15.84 -1.79 -4.39
N ALA A 68 14.85 -1.90 -3.51
CA ALA A 68 14.66 -3.07 -2.65
C ALA A 68 14.38 -4.36 -3.44
N GLY A 69 13.72 -4.28 -4.60
CA GLY A 69 13.57 -5.41 -5.53
C GLY A 69 14.92 -5.89 -6.08
N VAL A 70 15.78 -4.96 -6.49
CA VAL A 70 17.13 -5.27 -6.99
C VAL A 70 17.99 -5.92 -5.91
N ILE A 71 17.98 -5.37 -4.69
CA ILE A 71 18.72 -5.93 -3.55
C ILE A 71 18.21 -7.33 -3.23
N PHE A 72 16.89 -7.50 -3.12
CA PHE A 72 16.29 -8.80 -2.83
C PHE A 72 16.66 -9.85 -3.87
N GLN A 73 16.59 -9.52 -5.16
CA GLN A 73 17.02 -10.45 -6.21
C GLN A 73 18.51 -10.83 -6.06
N GLY A 74 19.37 -9.86 -5.74
CA GLY A 74 20.78 -10.10 -5.45
C GLY A 74 20.97 -11.06 -4.28
N ILE A 75 20.34 -10.79 -3.13
CA ILE A 75 20.35 -11.69 -1.96
C ILE A 75 19.88 -13.09 -2.35
N ASN A 76 18.72 -13.19 -2.98
CA ASN A 76 18.04 -14.44 -3.29
C ASN A 76 18.86 -15.32 -4.27
N LYS A 77 19.58 -14.69 -5.20
CA LYS A 77 20.49 -15.37 -6.15
C LYS A 77 21.93 -15.48 -5.64
N LYS A 78 22.25 -14.94 -4.47
CA LYS A 78 23.62 -14.77 -3.94
C LYS A 78 24.53 -13.98 -4.90
N ASP A 79 23.93 -13.10 -5.70
CA ASP A 79 24.64 -12.11 -6.50
C ASP A 79 24.87 -10.86 -5.64
N TRP A 80 25.95 -10.89 -4.87
CA TRP A 80 26.31 -9.83 -3.94
C TRP A 80 26.67 -8.53 -4.65
N VAL A 81 27.20 -8.60 -5.87
CA VAL A 81 27.49 -7.42 -6.69
C VAL A 81 26.19 -6.70 -7.06
N GLN A 82 25.15 -7.45 -7.45
CA GLN A 82 23.83 -6.87 -7.67
C GLN A 82 23.25 -6.27 -6.38
N ALA A 83 23.41 -6.95 -5.24
CA ALA A 83 22.88 -6.46 -3.98
C ALA A 83 23.58 -5.17 -3.51
N GLU A 84 24.91 -5.10 -3.63
CA GLU A 84 25.73 -3.91 -3.33
C GLU A 84 25.35 -2.71 -4.20
N ARG A 85 25.10 -2.91 -5.50
CA ARG A 85 24.59 -1.84 -6.38
C ARG A 85 23.25 -1.29 -5.92
N GLY A 86 22.37 -2.17 -5.45
CA GLY A 86 21.09 -1.78 -4.86
C GLY A 86 21.27 -0.96 -3.58
N ILE A 87 22.21 -1.34 -2.71
CA ILE A 87 22.56 -0.58 -1.50
C ILE A 87 23.10 0.80 -1.85
N ALA A 88 24.02 0.91 -2.80
CA ALA A 88 24.55 2.20 -3.24
C ALA A 88 23.43 3.13 -3.75
N THR A 89 22.42 2.56 -4.43
CA THR A 89 21.22 3.29 -4.85
C THR A 89 20.41 3.78 -3.65
N LEU A 90 20.14 2.92 -2.66
CA LEU A 90 19.45 3.31 -1.43
C LEU A 90 20.21 4.39 -0.66
N GLN A 91 21.53 4.27 -0.51
CA GLN A 91 22.37 5.26 0.18
C GLN A 91 22.38 6.62 -0.54
N THR A 92 22.12 6.65 -1.84
CA THR A 92 22.00 7.88 -2.62
C THR A 92 20.60 8.51 -2.50
N LEU A 93 19.54 7.69 -2.50
CA LEU A 93 18.15 8.14 -2.46
C LEU A 93 17.71 8.52 -1.05
N TRP A 94 18.05 7.70 -0.06
CA TRP A 94 17.51 7.79 1.29
C TRP A 94 17.80 9.13 1.99
N PRO A 95 19.02 9.70 1.95
CA PRO A 95 19.27 11.01 2.56
C PRO A 95 18.37 12.12 2.00
N LYS A 96 18.16 12.13 0.67
CA LYS A 96 17.28 13.10 0.00
C LYS A 96 15.83 12.94 0.45
N ILE A 97 15.35 11.70 0.51
CA ILE A 97 14.00 11.37 0.98
C ILE A 97 13.83 11.77 2.44
N ARG A 98 14.80 11.45 3.29
CA ARG A 98 14.78 11.81 4.71
C ARG A 98 14.62 13.32 4.90
N ASP A 99 15.40 14.11 4.16
CA ASP A 99 15.32 15.57 4.23
C ASP A 99 13.94 16.10 3.77
N LEU A 100 13.36 15.50 2.72
CA LEU A 100 12.02 15.85 2.23
C LEU A 100 10.88 15.43 3.17
N THR A 101 11.05 14.32 3.89
CA THR A 101 10.01 13.73 4.74
C THR A 101 10.06 14.25 6.18
N GLY A 102 11.16 14.90 6.59
CA GLY A 102 11.33 15.47 7.92
C GLY A 102 11.30 14.41 9.03
N ASN A 103 10.64 14.71 10.15
CA ASN A 103 10.63 13.85 11.35
C ASN A 103 9.43 12.88 11.42
N LYS A 104 8.99 12.34 10.27
CA LYS A 104 7.88 11.36 10.23
C LYS A 104 8.28 10.06 10.95
N LYS A 105 7.27 9.30 11.42
CA LYS A 105 7.51 7.99 12.04
C LYS A 105 8.21 7.06 11.05
N GLY A 106 9.17 6.27 11.53
CA GLY A 106 9.91 5.30 10.71
C GLY A 106 11.23 5.83 10.15
N ILE A 107 11.50 7.14 10.21
CA ILE A 107 12.75 7.73 9.69
C ILE A 107 13.98 7.21 10.45
N LYS A 108 13.96 7.31 11.77
CA LYS A 108 15.06 6.80 12.62
C LYS A 108 15.24 5.29 12.45
N ASP A 109 14.15 4.54 12.45
CA ASP A 109 14.17 3.08 12.29
C ASP A 109 14.68 2.68 10.91
N ALA A 110 14.43 3.49 9.87
CA ALA A 110 14.97 3.28 8.52
C ALA A 110 16.47 3.59 8.45
N ASP A 111 16.97 4.64 9.13
CA ASP A 111 18.41 4.92 9.22
C ASP A 111 19.15 3.74 9.87
N GLU A 112 18.66 3.24 11.00
CA GLU A 112 19.26 2.10 11.72
C GLU A 112 19.19 0.81 10.90
N ALA A 113 18.05 0.55 10.25
CA ALA A 113 17.87 -0.63 9.41
C ALA A 113 18.74 -0.58 8.14
N LEU A 114 18.95 0.59 7.52
CA LEU A 114 19.81 0.73 6.34
C LEU A 114 21.28 0.43 6.68
N ALA A 115 21.78 0.95 7.80
CA ALA A 115 23.14 0.66 8.26
C ALA A 115 23.34 -0.83 8.58
N THR A 116 22.33 -1.47 9.17
CA THR A 116 22.34 -2.91 9.44
C THR A 116 22.33 -3.71 8.14
N LEU A 117 21.47 -3.34 7.20
CA LEU A 117 21.37 -3.98 5.89
C LEU A 117 22.69 -3.90 5.12
N GLU A 118 23.33 -2.73 5.07
CA GLU A 118 24.66 -2.58 4.47
C GLU A 118 25.68 -3.53 5.10
N THR A 119 25.72 -3.58 6.43
CA THR A 119 26.62 -4.47 7.17
C THR A 119 26.38 -5.95 6.81
N ASP A 120 25.12 -6.37 6.75
CA ASP A 120 24.76 -7.76 6.47
C ASP A 120 25.04 -8.15 5.01
N ILE A 121 24.83 -7.24 4.06
CA ILE A 121 25.20 -7.40 2.65
C ILE A 121 26.70 -7.54 2.50
N ASN A 122 27.49 -6.68 3.16
CA ASN A 122 28.96 -6.75 3.14
C ASN A 122 29.48 -8.05 3.74
N LYS A 123 28.77 -8.61 4.73
CA LYS A 123 29.07 -9.94 5.31
C LYS A 123 28.54 -11.10 4.46
N GLN A 124 27.81 -10.83 3.38
CA GLN A 124 27.23 -11.82 2.48
C GLN A 124 26.36 -12.87 3.22
N SER A 125 25.66 -12.44 4.27
CA SER A 125 24.82 -13.32 5.08
C SER A 125 23.39 -13.32 4.53
N ASN A 126 23.05 -14.34 3.73
CA ASN A 126 21.76 -14.40 3.01
C ASN A 126 20.53 -14.12 3.89
N SER A 127 20.37 -14.85 4.99
CA SER A 127 19.24 -14.67 5.91
C SER A 127 19.25 -13.30 6.61
N ALA A 128 20.43 -12.84 7.06
CA ALA A 128 20.53 -11.56 7.76
C ALA A 128 20.26 -10.39 6.81
N SER A 129 20.84 -10.41 5.61
CA SER A 129 20.58 -9.42 4.57
C SER A 129 19.11 -9.35 4.19
N TYR A 130 18.45 -10.50 4.06
CA TYR A 130 17.01 -10.57 3.81
C TYR A 130 16.21 -9.95 4.97
N GLU A 131 16.46 -10.36 6.21
CA GLU A 131 15.73 -9.84 7.37
C GLU A 131 15.92 -8.32 7.55
N SER A 132 17.15 -7.84 7.36
CA SER A 132 17.48 -6.42 7.43
C SER A 132 16.85 -5.61 6.29
N LEU A 133 16.72 -6.19 5.08
CA LEU A 133 16.00 -5.55 3.98
C LEU A 133 14.50 -5.44 4.28
N ILE A 134 13.89 -6.52 4.80
CA ILE A 134 12.47 -6.51 5.20
C ILE A 134 12.23 -5.47 6.30
N LYS A 135 13.12 -5.37 7.29
CA LYS A 135 13.06 -4.32 8.33
C LYS A 135 13.15 -2.91 7.74
N PHE A 136 14.13 -2.66 6.87
CA PHE A 136 14.28 -1.36 6.23
C PHE A 136 12.99 -0.95 5.51
N MET A 137 12.45 -1.83 4.67
CA MET A 137 11.22 -1.54 3.93
C MET A 137 9.97 -1.48 4.82
N ALA A 138 9.94 -2.18 5.96
CA ALA A 138 8.89 -2.00 6.95
C ALA A 138 8.92 -0.59 7.55
N SER A 139 10.11 -0.05 7.82
CA SER A 139 10.29 1.35 8.24
C SER A 139 9.85 2.33 7.15
N ILE A 140 10.12 2.04 5.87
CA ILE A 140 9.61 2.84 4.73
C ILE A 140 8.08 2.80 4.65
N SER A 141 7.45 1.65 4.88
CA SER A 141 5.98 1.55 4.97
C SER A 141 5.44 2.42 6.10
N ASP A 142 6.12 2.48 7.25
CA ASP A 142 5.77 3.34 8.38
C ASP A 142 5.89 4.85 8.06
N VAL A 143 6.90 5.24 7.28
CA VAL A 143 6.98 6.60 6.70
C VAL A 143 5.79 6.85 5.78
N GLY A 144 5.49 5.89 4.90
CA GLY A 144 4.39 5.90 3.95
C GLY A 144 3.01 6.13 4.60
N LYS A 145 2.78 5.57 5.80
CA LYS A 145 1.52 5.74 6.55
C LYS A 145 1.21 7.18 6.94
N SER A 146 2.21 8.07 6.88
CA SER A 146 2.01 9.50 7.10
C SER A 146 1.22 10.16 5.96
N TYR A 147 1.17 9.55 4.78
CA TYR A 147 0.52 10.05 3.57
C TYR A 147 -0.82 9.35 3.34
N LYS A 148 -1.85 9.74 4.11
CA LYS A 148 -3.12 9.01 4.25
C LYS A 148 -3.90 8.72 2.94
N LEU A 149 -3.69 9.52 1.90
CA LEU A 149 -4.36 9.37 0.61
C LEU A 149 -3.51 8.67 -0.45
N SER A 150 -2.27 8.36 -0.12
CA SER A 150 -1.38 7.59 -0.97
C SER A 150 -1.42 6.11 -0.56
N PRO A 151 -1.40 5.18 -1.54
CA PRO A 151 -1.27 3.76 -1.26
C PRO A 151 0.19 3.33 -1.02
N LEU A 152 1.13 4.27 -0.86
CA LEU A 152 2.57 3.96 -0.75
C LEU A 152 2.88 2.94 0.36
N SER A 153 2.30 3.11 1.56
CA SER A 153 2.51 2.15 2.66
C SER A 153 2.09 0.74 2.27
N ASP A 154 0.97 0.65 1.55
CA ASP A 154 0.35 -0.60 1.15
C ASP A 154 1.17 -1.26 0.03
N ILE A 155 1.66 -0.48 -0.94
CA ILE A 155 2.55 -0.97 -2.01
C ILE A 155 3.81 -1.58 -1.40
N VAL A 156 4.45 -0.87 -0.47
CA VAL A 156 5.67 -1.35 0.20
C VAL A 156 5.38 -2.59 1.05
N ALA A 157 4.25 -2.62 1.77
CA ALA A 157 3.87 -3.78 2.58
C ALA A 157 3.61 -5.03 1.73
N ILE A 158 2.93 -4.88 0.59
CA ILE A 158 2.73 -5.97 -0.38
C ILE A 158 4.09 -6.42 -0.94
N GLY A 159 4.95 -5.50 -1.37
CA GLY A 159 6.30 -5.81 -1.85
C GLY A 159 7.11 -6.63 -0.85
N ASN A 160 7.10 -6.23 0.42
CA ASN A 160 7.74 -7.00 1.50
C ASN A 160 7.15 -8.39 1.69
N THR A 161 5.83 -8.52 1.62
CA THR A 161 5.18 -9.81 1.81
C THR A 161 5.48 -10.75 0.64
N ILE A 162 5.57 -10.25 -0.59
CA ILE A 162 6.02 -11.00 -1.78
C ILE A 162 7.46 -11.48 -1.60
N ARG A 163 8.37 -10.60 -1.15
CA ARG A 163 9.77 -10.97 -0.83
C ARG A 163 9.81 -12.09 0.20
N ASN A 164 8.98 -12.03 1.24
CA ASN A 164 8.90 -13.08 2.25
C ASN A 164 8.48 -14.44 1.67
N VAL A 165 7.45 -14.46 0.81
CA VAL A 165 7.01 -15.68 0.13
C VAL A 165 8.14 -16.21 -0.76
N SER A 166 8.72 -15.35 -1.60
CA SER A 166 9.80 -15.71 -2.52
C SER A 166 11.00 -16.32 -1.79
N PHE A 167 11.40 -15.73 -0.67
CA PHE A 167 12.52 -16.22 0.14
C PHE A 167 12.26 -17.65 0.62
N TYR A 168 11.10 -17.91 1.23
CA TYR A 168 10.80 -19.25 1.74
C TYR A 168 10.52 -20.28 0.65
N VAL A 169 10.03 -19.87 -0.52
CA VAL A 169 9.95 -20.74 -1.71
C VAL A 169 11.35 -21.15 -2.19
N GLN A 170 12.32 -20.21 -2.20
CA GLN A 170 13.70 -20.56 -2.56
C GLN A 170 14.35 -21.53 -1.57
N GLU A 171 14.16 -21.26 -0.27
CA GLU A 171 14.66 -22.11 0.82
C GLU A 171 13.90 -23.44 0.96
N LYS A 172 12.90 -23.70 0.10
CA LYS A 172 12.01 -24.87 0.15
C LYS A 172 11.34 -25.05 1.52
N ASN A 173 11.17 -23.96 2.26
CA ASN A 173 10.47 -23.94 3.54
C ASN A 173 8.98 -23.73 3.30
N TRP A 174 8.29 -24.78 2.85
CA TRP A 174 6.91 -24.71 2.41
C TRP A 174 5.94 -24.30 3.51
N ASP A 175 6.18 -24.69 4.76
CA ASP A 175 5.33 -24.29 5.88
C ASP A 175 5.36 -22.77 6.10
N LYS A 176 6.56 -22.18 6.08
CA LYS A 176 6.70 -20.71 6.15
C LYS A 176 6.17 -20.04 4.88
N ALA A 177 6.42 -20.61 3.70
CA ALA A 177 5.88 -20.07 2.45
C ALA A 177 4.34 -20.03 2.45
N LYS A 178 3.68 -21.10 2.92
CA LYS A 178 2.22 -21.17 3.08
C LYS A 178 1.72 -20.12 4.07
N ALA A 179 2.38 -19.96 5.22
CA ALA A 179 2.04 -18.91 6.18
C ALA A 179 2.17 -17.50 5.57
N LYS A 180 3.28 -17.22 4.89
CA LYS A 180 3.52 -15.92 4.24
C LYS A 180 2.61 -15.66 3.05
N THR A 181 2.16 -16.68 2.34
CA THR A 181 1.20 -16.52 1.24
C THR A 181 -0.20 -16.20 1.76
N LYS A 182 -0.59 -16.74 2.92
CA LYS A 182 -1.83 -16.32 3.61
C LYS A 182 -1.75 -14.89 4.10
N GLU A 183 -0.60 -14.47 4.65
CA GLU A 183 -0.35 -13.07 4.99
C GLU A 183 -0.46 -12.16 3.75
N LEU A 184 0.07 -12.59 2.61
CA LEU A 184 -0.02 -11.85 1.33
C LEU A 184 -1.47 -11.71 0.85
N GLU A 185 -2.25 -12.79 0.89
CA GLU A 185 -3.67 -12.77 0.52
C GLU A 185 -4.46 -11.77 1.40
N GLY A 186 -4.21 -11.79 2.72
CA GLY A 186 -4.81 -10.86 3.66
C GLY A 186 -4.39 -9.41 3.41
N ALA A 187 -3.08 -9.16 3.27
CA ALA A 187 -2.54 -7.83 3.00
C ALA A 187 -3.08 -7.26 1.67
N TRP A 188 -3.11 -8.07 0.62
CA TRP A 188 -3.70 -7.69 -0.66
C TRP A 188 -5.19 -7.36 -0.53
N GLY A 189 -5.96 -8.18 0.19
CA GLY A 189 -7.39 -7.94 0.40
C GLY A 189 -7.67 -6.61 1.11
N GLN A 190 -6.82 -6.21 2.06
CA GLN A 190 -6.93 -4.94 2.78
C GLN A 190 -6.48 -3.74 1.95
N ALA A 191 -5.40 -3.90 1.18
CA ALA A 191 -4.77 -2.84 0.40
C ALA A 191 -5.49 -2.56 -0.93
N LYS A 192 -6.09 -3.58 -1.54
CA LYS A 192 -6.70 -3.48 -2.88
C LYS A 192 -7.63 -2.26 -3.04
N PRO A 193 -8.57 -1.96 -2.11
CA PRO A 193 -9.47 -0.81 -2.28
C PRO A 193 -8.75 0.55 -2.32
N SER A 194 -7.60 0.70 -1.63
CA SER A 194 -6.83 1.96 -1.64
C SER A 194 -6.12 2.19 -2.97
N MET A 195 -5.84 1.10 -3.70
CA MET A 195 -5.13 1.12 -4.98
C MET A 195 -6.03 1.20 -6.21
N GLU A 196 -7.33 0.91 -6.08
CA GLU A 196 -8.27 0.90 -7.20
C GLU A 196 -8.43 2.31 -7.81
N LYS A 197 -7.91 2.47 -9.04
CA LYS A 197 -8.06 3.69 -9.84
C LYS A 197 -8.33 3.36 -11.29
N VAL A 198 -9.12 4.22 -11.93
CA VAL A 198 -9.30 4.23 -13.39
C VAL A 198 -7.93 4.38 -14.05
N GLY A 199 -7.63 3.49 -15.00
CA GLY A 199 -6.34 3.40 -15.68
C GLY A 199 -5.45 2.24 -15.23
N ILE A 200 -5.67 1.66 -14.04
CA ILE A 200 -4.89 0.51 -13.53
C ILE A 200 -5.75 -0.66 -13.03
N LEU A 201 -7.06 -0.64 -13.23
CA LEU A 201 -7.96 -1.72 -12.79
C LEU A 201 -7.59 -3.09 -13.38
N GLY A 202 -7.02 -3.12 -14.59
CA GLY A 202 -6.50 -4.33 -15.22
C GLY A 202 -5.36 -4.95 -14.40
N GLU A 203 -4.39 -4.14 -13.97
CA GLU A 203 -3.26 -4.58 -13.15
C GLU A 203 -3.71 -5.02 -11.76
N ILE A 204 -4.68 -4.31 -11.15
CA ILE A 204 -5.30 -4.75 -9.89
C ILE A 204 -5.94 -6.14 -10.04
N THR A 205 -6.61 -6.40 -11.16
CA THR A 205 -7.26 -7.69 -11.42
C THR A 205 -6.23 -8.81 -11.63
N LYS A 206 -5.17 -8.53 -12.40
CA LYS A 206 -4.05 -9.45 -12.61
C LYS A 206 -3.36 -9.80 -11.29
N THR A 207 -3.02 -8.80 -10.47
CA THR A 207 -2.43 -9.03 -9.15
C THR A 207 -3.32 -9.90 -8.28
N HIS A 208 -4.63 -9.64 -8.24
CA HIS A 208 -5.55 -10.45 -7.46
C HIS A 208 -5.60 -11.92 -7.91
N SER A 209 -5.60 -12.16 -9.22
CA SER A 209 -5.57 -13.52 -9.77
C SER A 209 -4.25 -14.22 -9.43
N ALA A 210 -3.12 -13.54 -9.63
CA ALA A 210 -1.80 -14.11 -9.40
C ALA A 210 -1.55 -14.40 -7.91
N VAL A 211 -2.08 -13.59 -6.97
CA VAL A 211 -2.03 -13.89 -5.52
C VAL A 211 -2.75 -15.20 -5.18
N LYS A 212 -3.91 -15.44 -5.80
CA LYS A 212 -4.65 -16.71 -5.61
C LYS A 212 -3.87 -17.90 -6.21
N GLN A 213 -3.36 -17.75 -7.42
CA GLN A 213 -2.59 -18.79 -8.09
C GLN A 213 -1.26 -19.09 -7.38
N LEU A 214 -0.63 -18.08 -6.78
CA LEU A 214 0.56 -18.24 -5.96
C LEU A 214 0.26 -19.09 -4.72
N LYS A 215 -0.89 -18.87 -4.07
CA LYS A 215 -1.34 -19.70 -2.95
C LYS A 215 -1.50 -21.15 -3.37
N ASP A 216 -2.19 -21.41 -4.47
CA ASP A 216 -2.38 -22.77 -5.00
C ASP A 216 -1.02 -23.43 -5.31
N ALA A 217 -0.10 -22.68 -5.93
CA ALA A 217 1.24 -23.17 -6.25
C ALA A 217 2.08 -23.50 -4.99
N VAL A 218 2.01 -22.65 -3.95
CA VAL A 218 2.71 -22.86 -2.68
C VAL A 218 2.09 -24.00 -1.87
N GLU A 219 0.77 -24.15 -1.90
CA GLU A 219 0.05 -25.29 -1.29
C GLU A 219 0.43 -26.62 -1.97
N ALA A 220 0.61 -26.60 -3.30
CA ALA A 220 1.09 -27.72 -4.09
C ALA A 220 2.61 -27.92 -4.06
N GLU A 221 3.36 -27.08 -3.32
CA GLU A 221 4.83 -27.11 -3.24
C GLU A 221 5.52 -27.06 -4.61
N ASN A 222 4.88 -26.37 -5.57
CA ASN A 222 5.35 -26.23 -6.93
C ASN A 222 6.19 -24.94 -7.06
N LYS A 223 7.51 -25.09 -6.94
CA LYS A 223 8.46 -23.98 -7.02
C LYS A 223 8.34 -23.17 -8.32
N GLY A 224 8.28 -23.84 -9.47
CA GLY A 224 8.24 -23.16 -10.78
C GLY A 224 6.98 -22.32 -10.95
N ALA A 225 5.82 -22.87 -10.60
CA ALA A 225 4.56 -22.14 -10.64
C ALA A 225 4.54 -20.99 -9.61
N ALA A 226 5.10 -21.19 -8.41
CA ALA A 226 5.20 -20.13 -7.41
C ALA A 226 6.09 -18.97 -7.90
N GLU A 227 7.24 -19.28 -8.50
CA GLU A 227 8.14 -18.27 -9.09
C GLU A 227 7.48 -17.49 -10.22
N GLU A 228 6.74 -18.17 -11.10
CA GLU A 228 5.97 -17.54 -12.17
C GLU A 228 4.93 -16.56 -11.61
N GLN A 229 4.14 -16.98 -10.61
CA GLN A 229 3.13 -16.10 -10.04
C GLN A 229 3.74 -14.94 -9.24
N ILE A 230 4.88 -15.15 -8.56
CA ILE A 230 5.64 -14.05 -7.94
C ILE A 230 6.09 -13.05 -9.00
N ALA A 231 6.56 -13.50 -10.16
CA ALA A 231 6.95 -12.61 -11.26
C ALA A 231 5.75 -11.82 -11.79
N ASN A 232 4.61 -12.47 -12.03
CA ASN A 232 3.37 -11.82 -12.48
C ASN A 232 2.86 -10.76 -11.50
N ILE A 233 2.93 -11.05 -10.20
CA ILE A 233 2.58 -10.09 -9.15
C ILE A 233 3.55 -8.90 -9.18
N ASN A 234 4.87 -9.15 -9.23
CA ASN A 234 5.87 -8.08 -9.24
C ASN A 234 5.75 -7.17 -10.46
N GLU A 235 5.46 -7.72 -11.64
CA GLU A 235 5.20 -6.95 -12.85
C GLU A 235 3.99 -6.03 -12.66
N SER A 236 2.85 -6.61 -12.25
CA SER A 236 1.61 -5.86 -12.04
C SER A 236 1.76 -4.79 -10.95
N MET A 237 2.43 -5.11 -9.84
CA MET A 237 2.76 -4.16 -8.77
C MET A 237 3.73 -3.07 -9.22
N GLY A 238 4.65 -3.39 -10.14
CA GLY A 238 5.50 -2.41 -10.81
C GLY A 238 4.67 -1.37 -11.57
N PHE A 239 3.72 -1.81 -12.40
CA PHE A 239 2.81 -0.91 -13.11
C PHE A 239 1.96 -0.06 -12.17
N ILE A 240 1.41 -0.66 -11.10
CA ILE A 240 0.64 0.06 -10.07
C ILE A 240 1.51 1.15 -9.43
N ARG A 241 2.75 0.81 -9.04
CA ARG A 241 3.70 1.75 -8.45
C ARG A 241 4.00 2.90 -9.41
N GLU A 242 4.34 2.62 -10.67
CA GLU A 242 4.64 3.65 -11.67
C GLU A 242 3.47 4.61 -11.90
N TYR A 243 2.24 4.11 -11.87
CA TYR A 243 1.05 4.96 -11.97
C TYR A 243 0.95 5.97 -10.83
N TYR A 244 1.22 5.55 -9.60
CA TYR A 244 1.20 6.45 -8.44
C TYR A 244 2.43 7.34 -8.34
N HIS A 245 3.59 6.88 -8.84
CA HIS A 245 4.80 7.68 -8.98
C HIS A 245 4.63 8.83 -10.00
N GLY A 246 3.93 8.57 -11.12
CA GLY A 246 3.67 9.56 -12.17
C GLY A 246 2.67 10.66 -11.80
N LYS A 247 1.85 10.45 -10.76
CA LYS A 247 0.86 11.42 -10.25
C LYS A 247 1.44 12.43 -9.26
#